data_AF-A0A1Y2AIK5-F1
#
_entry.id   AF-A0A1Y2AIK5-F1
#
_cell.length_a   1.000
_cell.length_b   1.000
_cell.length_c   1.000
_cell.angle_alpha   90.00
_cell.angle_beta   90.00
_cell.angle_gamma   90.00
#
_symmetry.space_group_name_H-M   'P 1'
#
loop_
_entity.id
_entity.type
_entity.pdbx_description
1 polymer ?
#
loop_
_entity_poly.entity_id
_entity_poly.type
_entity_poly.pdbx_seq_one_letter_code
_entity_poly.pdbx_strand_id
1 'polypeptide(L)'
;MNLINISLSWIFLALFLNIVSTNVACFTYCTPICCNIGVIQFVKQMGLTLDVTGCAAEFEYTKIIDNQMNEGNYMFYKITVHSVEPSKASKELTLSVAGNHGMIVFKNEFSQNTIIKYASKLYINDIVYANGKLYRIVDIELYEDTKMYNLITKDGTVITNEILTSTICDTEINEDLPFNILVINWRTKHNYK
;
A
#
# COMPACT_ATOMS: atom_id res chain seq x y z
N MET A 1 59.38 -20.36 -41.58
CA MET A 1 58.85 -21.68 -41.16
C MET A 1 57.92 -21.48 -39.98
N ASN A 2 56.80 -22.19 -40.01
CA ASN A 2 55.78 -22.39 -38.98
C ASN A 2 54.76 -21.26 -38.71
N LEU A 3 53.66 -21.40 -39.45
CA LEU A 3 52.29 -21.03 -39.12
C LEU A 3 51.86 -21.59 -37.77
N ILE A 4 51.21 -20.79 -36.92
CA ILE A 4 50.12 -21.27 -36.06
C ILE A 4 48.97 -20.26 -36.12
N ASN A 5 47.89 -20.78 -36.69
CA ASN A 5 46.53 -20.30 -36.80
C ASN A 5 45.82 -20.58 -35.45
N ILE A 6 44.90 -19.73 -35.01
CA ILE A 6 43.64 -20.12 -34.32
C ILE A 6 42.75 -18.87 -34.24
N SER A 7 41.72 -18.86 -35.10
CA SER A 7 40.51 -18.07 -34.95
C SER A 7 39.55 -18.79 -34.02
N LEU A 8 39.04 -18.13 -32.99
CA LEU A 8 37.95 -18.64 -32.15
C LEU A 8 37.19 -17.44 -31.57
N SER A 9 36.41 -16.76 -32.42
CA SER A 9 35.53 -15.66 -32.01
C SER A 9 34.18 -15.73 -32.72
N TRP A 10 33.59 -16.92 -32.86
CA TRP A 10 32.20 -17.08 -33.34
C TRP A 10 31.57 -18.36 -32.80
N ILE A 11 31.50 -18.53 -31.47
CA ILE A 11 30.60 -19.52 -30.83
C ILE A 11 30.02 -18.89 -29.57
N PHE A 12 29.07 -17.95 -29.73
CA PHE A 12 28.14 -17.54 -28.66
C PHE A 12 26.85 -16.96 -29.26
N LEU A 13 26.38 -17.50 -30.40
CA LEU A 13 25.12 -17.08 -31.04
C LEU A 13 24.24 -18.28 -31.44
N ALA A 14 24.16 -19.30 -30.58
CA ALA A 14 23.24 -20.41 -30.78
C ALA A 14 22.83 -21.00 -29.43
N LEU A 15 22.09 -20.24 -28.64
CA LEU A 15 21.42 -20.77 -27.44
C LEU A 15 20.13 -20.05 -27.10
N PHE A 16 19.38 -19.57 -28.10
CA PHE A 16 17.99 -19.15 -27.92
C PHE A 16 17.23 -19.24 -29.25
N LEU A 17 16.95 -20.45 -29.73
CA LEU A 17 15.92 -20.71 -30.74
C LEU A 17 15.77 -22.22 -30.91
N ASN A 18 14.87 -22.82 -30.12
CA ASN A 18 14.09 -24.00 -30.47
C ASN A 18 13.22 -24.42 -29.28
N ILE A 19 12.03 -23.82 -29.16
CA ILE A 19 10.84 -24.57 -28.76
C ILE A 19 9.71 -24.09 -29.68
N VAL A 20 9.51 -24.85 -30.75
CA VAL A 20 8.37 -24.76 -31.66
C VAL A 20 7.23 -25.61 -31.08
N SER A 21 6.10 -24.94 -30.89
CA SER A 21 4.70 -25.40 -30.89
C SER A 21 4.38 -26.87 -30.55
N THR A 22 3.59 -27.03 -29.50
CA THR A 22 2.46 -27.96 -29.52
C THR A 22 1.19 -27.24 -29.05
N ASN A 23 0.26 -27.09 -30.00
CA ASN A 23 -1.19 -26.98 -29.85
C ASN A 23 -1.75 -26.46 -28.51
N VAL A 24 -2.00 -25.15 -28.46
CA VAL A 24 -3.04 -24.60 -27.57
C VAL A 24 -3.94 -23.72 -28.42
N ALA A 25 -5.22 -24.08 -28.49
CA ALA A 25 -6.25 -23.27 -29.09
C ALA A 25 -6.20 -21.87 -28.45
N CYS A 26 -6.01 -20.84 -29.27
CA CYS A 26 -6.14 -19.46 -28.85
C CYS A 26 -7.62 -19.22 -28.51
N PHE A 27 -7.97 -19.28 -27.23
CA PHE A 27 -9.10 -18.51 -26.74
C PHE A 27 -8.64 -17.05 -26.61
N THR A 28 -9.18 -16.22 -27.49
CA THR A 28 -9.30 -14.78 -27.29
C THR A 28 -10.00 -14.55 -25.95
N TYR A 29 -9.26 -14.20 -24.90
CA TYR A 29 -9.57 -13.23 -23.84
C TYR A 29 -8.56 -13.40 -22.69
N CYS A 30 -7.75 -12.37 -22.49
CA CYS A 30 -6.82 -12.14 -21.37
C CYS A 30 -5.57 -13.05 -21.26
N THR A 31 -4.47 -12.62 -21.87
CA THR A 31 -3.11 -13.07 -21.52
C THR A 31 -2.67 -12.45 -20.18
N PRO A 32 -2.29 -13.24 -19.15
CA PRO A 32 -2.10 -12.78 -17.77
C PRO A 32 -0.66 -12.37 -17.42
N ILE A 33 0.13 -11.86 -18.37
CA ILE A 33 1.60 -11.71 -18.19
C ILE A 33 2.04 -10.28 -17.80
N CYS A 34 1.15 -9.28 -17.84
CA CYS A 34 1.53 -7.88 -17.54
C CYS A 34 0.73 -7.21 -16.40
N CYS A 35 -0.09 -7.94 -15.65
CA CYS A 35 -0.69 -7.37 -14.44
C CYS A 35 0.38 -7.30 -13.35
N ASN A 36 0.83 -6.08 -13.03
CA ASN A 36 1.70 -5.71 -11.91
C ASN A 36 1.62 -6.67 -10.73
N ILE A 37 2.51 -7.68 -10.72
CA ILE A 37 2.54 -8.76 -9.73
C ILE A 37 2.83 -8.20 -8.32
N GLY A 38 3.45 -7.01 -8.23
CA GLY A 38 3.77 -6.37 -6.96
C GLY A 38 2.58 -5.73 -6.23
N VAL A 39 1.61 -5.13 -6.93
CA VAL A 39 0.55 -4.31 -6.29
C VAL A 39 -0.61 -5.18 -5.79
N ILE A 40 -0.99 -6.22 -6.54
CA ILE A 40 -2.10 -7.11 -6.17
C ILE A 40 -1.72 -8.07 -5.04
N GLN A 41 -0.45 -8.53 -4.97
CA GLN A 41 0.03 -9.32 -3.83
C GLN A 41 0.05 -8.51 -2.54
N PHE A 42 0.40 -7.22 -2.63
CA PHE A 42 0.56 -6.33 -1.49
C PHE A 42 -0.74 -6.12 -0.70
N VAL A 43 -1.85 -5.87 -1.39
CA VAL A 43 -3.13 -5.60 -0.72
C VAL A 43 -3.75 -6.88 -0.14
N LYS A 44 -3.62 -8.02 -0.84
CA LYS A 44 -4.08 -9.32 -0.33
C LYS A 44 -3.34 -9.78 0.93
N GLN A 45 -2.05 -9.43 1.06
CA GLN A 45 -1.25 -9.74 2.25
C GLN A 45 -1.54 -8.83 3.46
N MET A 46 -2.07 -7.63 3.24
CA MET A 46 -2.57 -6.76 4.31
C MET A 46 -3.92 -7.21 4.90
N GLY A 47 -4.49 -8.33 4.42
CA GLY A 47 -5.82 -8.78 4.84
C GLY A 47 -6.96 -7.91 4.31
N LEU A 48 -6.67 -7.02 3.35
CA LEU A 48 -7.64 -6.23 2.63
C LEU A 48 -8.18 -7.05 1.46
N THR A 49 -9.49 -7.18 1.39
CA THR A 49 -10.18 -7.75 0.24
C THR A 49 -10.12 -6.75 -0.91
N LEU A 50 -9.20 -6.98 -1.85
CA LEU A 50 -9.31 -6.43 -3.20
C LEU A 50 -10.23 -7.34 -3.98
N ASP A 51 -11.46 -6.90 -4.25
CA ASP A 51 -12.24 -7.51 -5.33
C ASP A 51 -11.65 -6.99 -6.65
N VAL A 52 -10.79 -7.78 -7.28
CA VAL A 52 -10.22 -7.46 -8.58
C VAL A 52 -11.12 -8.04 -9.64
N THR A 53 -12.29 -7.42 -9.87
CA THR A 53 -13.15 -7.77 -11.00
C THR A 53 -12.66 -7.05 -12.27
N GLY A 54 -11.54 -7.52 -12.83
CA GLY A 54 -11.05 -7.08 -14.13
C GLY A 54 -9.54 -6.85 -14.19
N CYS A 55 -8.94 -6.95 -15.37
CA CYS A 55 -7.50 -6.72 -15.59
C CYS A 55 -7.08 -5.23 -15.49
N ALA A 56 -7.97 -4.35 -15.05
CA ALA A 56 -7.64 -3.05 -14.51
C ALA A 56 -7.71 -3.21 -12.99
N ALA A 57 -6.59 -3.03 -12.29
CA ALA A 57 -6.58 -2.96 -10.84
C ALA A 57 -7.27 -1.64 -10.41
N GLU A 58 -8.58 -1.58 -10.58
CA GLU A 58 -9.42 -0.62 -9.88
C GLU A 58 -9.33 -1.01 -8.41
N PHE A 59 -8.76 -0.11 -7.60
CA PHE A 59 -8.89 -0.19 -6.16
C PHE A 59 -10.38 -0.06 -5.86
N GLU A 60 -11.04 -1.15 -5.48
CA GLU A 60 -12.37 -1.02 -4.89
C GLU A 60 -12.23 -0.13 -3.65
N TYR A 61 -12.82 1.06 -3.74
CA TYR A 61 -12.83 2.01 -2.65
C TYR A 61 -13.40 1.34 -1.41
N THR A 62 -12.69 1.45 -0.28
CA THR A 62 -13.15 0.90 0.98
C THR A 62 -14.53 1.46 1.33
N LYS A 63 -15.53 0.58 1.46
CA LYS A 63 -16.91 1.01 1.72
C LYS A 63 -17.04 1.55 3.14
N ILE A 64 -17.26 2.86 3.25
CA ILE A 64 -17.66 3.52 4.50
C ILE A 64 -19.07 3.06 4.84
N ILE A 65 -19.23 2.44 6.01
CA ILE A 65 -20.53 1.94 6.51
C ILE A 65 -21.14 2.89 7.54
N ASP A 66 -20.33 3.70 8.20
CA ASP A 66 -20.79 4.75 9.10
C ASP A 66 -19.82 5.94 9.05
N ASN A 67 -20.36 7.14 9.22
CA ASN A 67 -19.62 8.39 9.28
C ASN A 67 -20.26 9.30 10.32
N GLN A 68 -19.60 9.43 11.47
CA GLN A 68 -20.08 10.23 12.57
C GLN A 68 -19.27 11.52 12.67
N MET A 69 -19.95 12.65 12.52
CA MET A 69 -19.37 13.97 12.77
C MET A 69 -19.57 14.33 14.24
N ASN A 70 -18.50 14.71 14.91
CA ASN A 70 -18.49 15.16 16.30
C ASN A 70 -17.95 16.59 16.35
N GLU A 71 -18.64 17.44 17.11
CA GLU A 71 -18.22 18.82 17.37
C GLU A 71 -17.52 18.90 18.74
N GLY A 72 -16.46 19.70 18.82
CA GLY A 72 -15.62 19.86 20.00
C GLY A 72 -14.24 20.38 19.63
N ASN A 73 -13.43 20.79 20.60
CA ASN A 73 -12.07 21.25 20.31
C ASN A 73 -11.12 20.05 20.29
N TYR A 74 -10.58 19.74 19.12
CA TYR A 74 -9.69 18.60 18.91
C TYR A 74 -8.33 19.06 18.40
N MET A 75 -7.28 18.36 18.84
CA MET A 75 -5.93 18.50 18.32
C MET A 75 -5.72 17.54 17.15
N PHE A 76 -5.32 18.07 16.00
CA PHE A 76 -5.05 17.32 14.78
C PHE A 76 -3.60 17.42 14.36
N TYR A 77 -3.08 16.31 13.84
CA TYR A 77 -1.79 16.21 13.19
C TYR A 77 -2.01 16.23 11.69
N LYS A 78 -1.55 17.29 11.02
CA LYS A 78 -1.48 17.39 9.56
C LYS A 78 -0.16 16.82 9.11
N ILE A 79 -0.23 15.66 8.48
CA ILE A 79 0.91 14.86 8.03
C ILE A 79 1.09 15.12 6.54
N THR A 80 2.26 15.62 6.17
CA THR A 80 2.63 15.88 4.78
C THR A 80 3.59 14.80 4.30
N VAL A 81 3.32 14.24 3.12
CA VAL A 81 4.07 13.11 2.57
C VAL A 81 4.51 13.33 1.12
N HIS A 82 5.72 12.89 0.79
CA HIS A 82 6.29 12.90 -0.57
C HIS A 82 6.61 11.48 -1.04
N SER A 83 6.59 11.26 -2.36
CA SER A 83 6.91 9.96 -2.94
C SER A 83 8.35 9.59 -2.62
N VAL A 84 8.59 8.32 -2.30
CA VAL A 84 9.95 7.81 -2.08
C VAL A 84 10.76 7.77 -3.39
N GLU A 85 10.09 7.66 -4.54
CA GLU A 85 10.75 7.63 -5.86
C GLU A 85 11.47 8.95 -6.19
N PRO A 86 12.81 8.95 -6.35
CA PRO A 86 13.61 10.18 -6.47
C PRO A 86 13.53 10.87 -7.83
N SER A 87 12.93 10.24 -8.85
CA SER A 87 13.07 10.66 -10.26
C SER A 87 11.93 11.51 -10.81
N LYS A 88 10.90 11.81 -10.02
CA LYS A 88 9.77 12.65 -10.44
C LYS A 88 9.38 13.60 -9.32
N ALA A 89 9.19 14.88 -9.65
CA ALA A 89 8.55 15.82 -8.73
C ALA A 89 7.19 15.23 -8.33
N SER A 90 7.12 14.69 -7.11
CA SER A 90 5.92 14.03 -6.66
C SER A 90 4.95 15.05 -6.10
N LYS A 91 3.69 14.94 -6.48
CA LYS A 91 2.60 15.66 -5.84
C LYS A 91 2.69 15.44 -4.32
N GLU A 92 2.74 16.54 -3.59
CA GLU A 92 2.62 16.54 -2.14
C GLU A 92 1.20 16.14 -1.74
N LEU A 93 1.09 15.24 -0.77
CA LEU A 93 -0.19 14.81 -0.21
C LEU A 93 -0.21 15.11 1.28
N THR A 94 -1.39 15.47 1.78
CA THR A 94 -1.60 15.80 3.19
C THR A 94 -2.78 15.06 3.76
N LEU A 95 -2.64 14.54 4.98
CA LEU A 95 -3.72 13.93 5.75
C LEU A 95 -3.76 14.54 7.15
N SER A 96 -4.95 14.94 7.60
CA SER A 96 -5.18 15.41 8.96
C SER A 96 -5.92 14.36 9.76
N VAL A 97 -5.39 14.00 10.94
CA VAL A 97 -5.96 12.99 11.84
C VAL A 97 -5.78 13.38 13.30
N ALA A 98 -6.65 12.89 14.19
CA ALA A 98 -6.51 13.10 15.62
C ALA A 98 -5.25 12.39 16.16
N GLY A 99 -4.67 12.87 17.27
CA GLY A 99 -3.43 12.33 17.82
C GLY A 99 -3.48 10.84 18.20
N ASN A 100 -4.64 10.35 18.64
CA ASN A 100 -4.91 8.95 18.97
C ASN A 100 -5.32 8.10 17.75
N HIS A 101 -5.28 8.64 16.55
CA HIS A 101 -5.63 7.90 15.34
C HIS A 101 -4.54 6.91 14.93
N GLY A 102 -4.94 5.72 14.51
CA GLY A 102 -4.05 4.67 14.04
C GLY A 102 -3.56 4.85 12.60
N MET A 103 -2.27 5.14 12.45
CA MET A 103 -1.60 5.28 11.17
C MET A 103 -0.87 3.99 10.79
N ILE A 104 -1.07 3.53 9.56
CA ILE A 104 -0.42 2.32 9.03
C ILE A 104 0.95 2.72 8.49
N VAL A 105 2.01 2.18 9.10
CA VAL A 105 3.40 2.53 8.81
C VAL A 105 4.18 1.30 8.36
N PHE A 106 5.00 1.45 7.33
CA PHE A 106 5.91 0.43 6.84
C PHE A 106 7.23 0.49 7.60
N LYS A 107 7.74 -0.66 8.05
CA LYS A 107 9.02 -0.70 8.78
C LYS A 107 10.21 -0.21 7.94
N ASN A 108 10.18 -0.42 6.63
CA ASN A 108 11.14 0.11 5.65
C ASN A 108 10.58 0.02 4.23
N GLU A 109 11.26 0.65 3.26
CA GLU A 109 10.83 0.74 1.85
C GLU A 109 10.78 -0.61 1.11
N PHE A 110 11.47 -1.62 1.63
CA PHE A 110 11.61 -2.94 0.99
C PHE A 110 10.76 -4.00 1.68
N SER A 111 10.07 -3.65 2.76
CA SER A 111 9.34 -4.59 3.60
C SER A 111 7.85 -4.43 3.42
N GLN A 112 7.16 -5.57 3.35
CA GLN A 112 5.70 -5.65 3.45
C GLN A 112 5.22 -5.62 4.90
N ASN A 113 6.14 -5.56 5.88
CA ASN A 113 5.79 -5.54 7.29
C ASN A 113 5.26 -4.17 7.68
N THR A 114 3.96 -4.11 7.89
CA THR A 114 3.26 -2.94 8.41
C THR A 114 3.03 -3.07 9.91
N ILE A 115 3.17 -1.94 10.58
CA ILE A 115 2.78 -1.73 11.97
C ILE A 115 1.74 -0.62 12.02
N ILE A 116 1.05 -0.53 13.14
CA ILE A 116 0.23 0.63 13.45
C ILE A 116 0.99 1.53 14.42
N LYS A 117 0.93 2.84 14.21
CA LYS A 117 1.41 3.84 15.15
C LYS A 117 0.31 4.87 15.39
N TYR A 118 0.23 5.41 16.60
CA TYR A 118 -0.58 6.60 16.82
C TYR A 118 -0.02 7.79 16.01
N ALA A 119 -0.90 8.66 15.50
CA ALA A 119 -0.49 9.87 14.80
C ALA A 119 0.46 10.73 15.63
N SER A 120 0.23 10.82 16.96
CA SER A 120 1.09 11.53 17.90
C SER A 120 2.48 10.90 18.12
N LYS A 121 2.72 9.69 17.58
CA LYS A 121 3.98 8.95 17.66
C LYS A 121 4.63 8.75 16.28
N LEU A 122 4.12 9.40 15.24
CA LEU A 122 4.77 9.42 13.94
C LEU A 122 6.04 10.25 13.98
N TYR A 123 6.99 9.87 13.13
CA TYR A 123 8.24 10.61 12.94
C TYR A 123 8.41 11.01 11.48
N ILE A 124 9.13 12.11 11.25
CA ILE A 124 9.68 12.40 9.92
C ILE A 124 10.50 11.18 9.46
N ASN A 125 10.37 10.85 8.19
CA ASN A 125 10.91 9.66 7.54
C ASN A 125 10.14 8.35 7.78
N ASP A 126 9.10 8.30 8.60
CA ASP A 126 8.18 7.15 8.58
C ASP A 126 7.56 6.99 7.18
N ILE A 127 7.29 5.74 6.78
CA ILE A 127 6.83 5.40 5.44
C ILE A 127 5.37 4.96 5.50
N VAL A 128 4.54 5.55 4.64
CA VAL A 128 3.11 5.23 4.50
C VAL A 128 2.81 4.82 3.06
N TYR A 129 1.61 4.27 2.83
CA TYR A 129 1.14 3.97 1.48
C TYR A 129 0.18 5.07 1.01
N ALA A 130 0.45 5.64 -0.17
CA ALA A 130 -0.42 6.64 -0.78
C ALA A 130 -0.36 6.56 -2.30
N ASN A 131 -1.48 6.84 -2.97
CA ASN A 131 -1.61 6.85 -4.43
C ASN A 131 -0.93 5.64 -5.12
N GLY A 132 -1.18 4.44 -4.61
CA GLY A 132 -0.66 3.20 -5.18
C GLY A 132 0.81 2.88 -4.88
N LYS A 133 1.54 3.72 -4.13
CA LYS A 133 2.99 3.59 -3.89
C LYS A 133 3.40 4.01 -2.47
N LEU A 134 4.69 3.86 -2.16
CA LEU A 134 5.25 4.27 -0.87
C LEU A 134 5.60 5.75 -0.85
N TYR A 135 5.21 6.41 0.23
CA TYR A 135 5.45 7.80 0.53
C TYR A 135 6.15 7.95 1.87
N ARG A 136 7.00 8.96 1.99
CA ARG A 136 7.73 9.30 3.20
C ARG A 136 7.12 10.54 3.84
N ILE A 137 6.95 10.51 5.16
CA ILE A 137 6.55 11.68 5.92
C ILE A 137 7.69 12.70 5.93
N VAL A 138 7.39 13.91 5.46
CA VAL A 138 8.36 15.01 5.32
C VAL A 138 8.07 16.17 6.27
N ASP A 139 6.83 16.30 6.74
CA ASP A 139 6.43 17.32 7.70
C ASP A 139 5.23 16.84 8.54
N ILE A 140 5.16 17.31 9.78
CA ILE A 140 4.07 17.04 10.73
C ILE A 140 3.75 18.35 11.45
N GLU A 141 2.57 18.90 11.17
CA GLU A 141 2.06 20.15 11.76
C GLU A 141 0.92 19.84 12.74
N LEU A 142 0.91 20.49 13.90
CA LEU A 142 -0.16 20.38 14.90
C LEU A 142 -1.09 21.58 14.80
N TYR A 143 -2.40 21.35 14.74
CA TYR A 143 -3.40 22.42 14.70
C TYR A 143 -4.68 22.01 15.43
N GLU A 144 -5.53 22.99 15.74
CA GLU A 144 -6.83 22.79 16.38
C GLU A 144 -7.97 22.92 15.35
N ASP A 145 -8.99 22.07 15.48
CA ASP A 145 -10.25 22.20 14.74
C ASP A 145 -11.44 21.85 15.64
N THR A 146 -12.62 22.31 15.24
CA THR A 146 -13.88 22.16 15.97
C THR A 146 -14.68 20.92 15.54
N LYS A 147 -14.23 20.21 14.50
CA LYS A 147 -14.96 19.09 13.89
C LYS A 147 -14.07 17.90 13.67
N MET A 148 -14.57 16.72 14.04
CA MET A 148 -13.92 15.44 13.82
C MET A 148 -14.88 14.47 13.14
N TYR A 149 -14.39 13.70 12.19
CA TYR A 149 -15.16 12.68 11.48
C TYR A 149 -14.62 11.30 11.83
N ASN A 150 -15.47 10.45 12.40
CA ASN A 150 -15.15 9.05 12.68
C ASN A 150 -15.75 8.19 11.57
N LEU A 151 -14.89 7.59 10.77
CA LEU A 151 -15.29 6.69 9.69
C LEU A 151 -15.20 5.25 10.16
N ILE A 152 -16.24 4.46 9.89
CA ILE A 152 -16.22 3.02 10.09
C ILE A 152 -16.28 2.34 8.74
N THR A 153 -15.41 1.36 8.51
CA THR A 153 -15.36 0.55 7.30
C THR A 153 -15.31 -0.92 7.70
N LYS A 154 -15.68 -1.85 6.82
CA LYS A 154 -15.58 -3.29 7.14
C LYS A 154 -14.15 -3.83 7.14
N ASP A 155 -13.25 -3.14 6.44
CA ASP A 155 -11.87 -3.57 6.24
C ASP A 155 -10.89 -3.02 7.27
N GLY A 156 -11.35 -2.17 8.21
CA GLY A 156 -10.49 -1.54 9.22
C GLY A 156 -9.49 -0.52 8.64
N THR A 157 -9.68 -0.14 7.38
CA THR A 157 -8.86 0.84 6.65
C THR A 157 -9.72 1.79 5.82
N VAL A 158 -9.13 2.89 5.37
CA VAL A 158 -9.73 3.83 4.42
C VAL A 158 -8.62 4.56 3.67
N ILE A 159 -8.89 4.96 2.42
CA ILE A 159 -8.02 5.87 1.67
C ILE A 159 -8.65 7.27 1.73
N THR A 160 -7.94 8.23 2.31
CA THR A 160 -8.37 9.64 2.39
C THR A 160 -7.24 10.53 1.88
N ASN A 161 -7.54 11.49 0.99
CA ASN A 161 -6.54 12.30 0.30
C ASN A 161 -5.43 11.45 -0.34
N GLU A 162 -5.83 10.33 -0.95
CA GLU A 162 -4.94 9.33 -1.56
C GLU A 162 -4.02 8.60 -0.56
N ILE A 163 -4.11 8.84 0.76
CA ILE A 163 -3.29 8.19 1.80
C ILE A 163 -4.09 7.09 2.49
N LEU A 164 -3.51 5.89 2.60
CA LEU A 164 -4.09 4.76 3.31
C LEU A 164 -3.90 4.91 4.82
N THR A 165 -4.98 4.79 5.59
CA THR A 165 -4.95 4.82 7.06
C THR A 165 -5.92 3.80 7.67
N SER A 166 -5.81 3.54 8.97
CA SER A 166 -6.76 2.68 9.68
C SER A 166 -8.06 3.43 10.03
N THR A 167 -9.15 2.67 10.20
CA THR A 167 -10.42 3.09 10.82
C THR A 167 -10.68 2.37 12.15
N ILE A 168 -9.68 1.63 12.66
CA ILE A 168 -9.76 0.91 13.93
C ILE A 168 -9.69 1.91 15.09
N CYS A 169 -10.62 1.79 16.02
CA CYS A 169 -10.70 2.65 17.21
C CYS A 169 -9.43 2.54 18.07
N ASP A 170 -9.03 3.65 18.69
CA ASP A 170 -7.84 3.75 19.55
C ASP A 170 -7.80 2.71 20.69
N THR A 171 -8.94 2.44 21.32
CA THR A 171 -9.09 1.41 22.37
C THR A 171 -8.81 -0.02 21.89
N GLU A 172 -8.73 -0.24 20.58
CA GLU A 172 -8.50 -1.53 19.96
C GLU A 172 -7.11 -1.62 19.31
N ILE A 173 -6.35 -0.52 19.29
CA ILE A 173 -5.01 -0.46 18.72
C ILE A 173 -4.01 -1.11 19.68
N ASN A 174 -3.21 -2.04 19.14
CA ASN A 174 -2.04 -2.59 19.80
C ASN A 174 -0.82 -2.41 18.89
N GLU A 175 0.04 -1.43 19.22
CA GLU A 175 1.23 -1.07 18.44
C GLU A 175 2.31 -2.17 18.41
N ASP A 176 2.22 -3.18 19.30
CA ASP A 176 3.14 -4.31 19.34
C ASP A 176 2.79 -5.42 18.33
N LEU A 177 1.60 -5.35 17.74
CA LEU A 177 1.14 -6.34 16.75
C LEU A 177 1.38 -5.86 15.31
N PRO A 178 1.75 -6.77 14.39
CA PRO A 178 1.68 -6.50 12.96
C PRO A 178 0.26 -6.09 12.55
N PHE A 179 0.14 -5.11 11.65
CA PHE A 179 -1.16 -4.53 11.28
C PHE A 179 -2.13 -5.56 10.70
N ASN A 180 -1.66 -6.52 9.90
CA ASN A 180 -2.50 -7.58 9.35
C ASN A 180 -3.12 -8.47 10.46
N ILE A 181 -2.39 -8.75 11.53
CA ILE A 181 -2.90 -9.50 12.69
C ILE A 181 -3.94 -8.67 13.45
N LEU A 182 -3.67 -7.37 13.63
CA LEU A 182 -4.59 -6.43 14.25
C LEU A 182 -5.94 -6.39 13.50
N VAL A 183 -5.91 -6.25 12.16
CA VAL A 183 -7.12 -6.22 11.32
C VAL A 183 -7.92 -7.53 11.44
N ILE A 184 -7.26 -8.70 11.42
CA ILE A 184 -7.94 -9.99 11.57
C ILE A 184 -8.67 -10.09 12.92
N ASN A 185 -7.98 -9.72 14.00
CA ASN A 185 -8.55 -9.75 15.35
C ASN A 185 -9.74 -8.78 15.47
N TRP A 186 -9.59 -7.58 14.92
CA TRP A 186 -10.63 -6.56 14.90
C TRP A 186 -11.85 -7.01 14.09
N ARG A 187 -11.67 -7.50 12.86
CA ARG A 187 -12.76 -8.03 12.02
C ARG A 187 -13.51 -9.16 12.71
N THR A 188 -12.78 -10.07 13.35
CA THR A 188 -13.36 -11.19 14.12
C THR A 188 -14.22 -10.67 15.27
N LYS A 189 -13.71 -9.72 16.05
CA LYS A 189 -14.43 -9.12 17.19
C LYS A 189 -15.74 -8.43 16.77
N HIS A 190 -15.73 -7.75 15.62
CA HIS A 190 -16.88 -6.99 15.11
C HIS A 190 -17.77 -7.77 14.13
N ASN A 191 -17.51 -9.06 13.91
CA ASN A 191 -18.23 -9.92 12.96
C ASN A 191 -18.21 -9.40 11.50
N TYR A 192 -17.14 -8.72 11.10
CA TYR A 192 -16.91 -8.35 9.71
C TYR A 192 -16.28 -9.51 8.95
N LYS A 193 -17.03 -10.10 8.03
CA LYS A 193 -16.57 -11.19 7.17
C LYS A 193 -15.67 -10.69 6.06
#